data_AF-A0A899FTI9-F1
#
_entry.id   AF-A0A899FTI9-F1
#
_cell.length_a   1.000
_cell.length_b   1.000
_cell.length_c   1.000
_cell.angle_alpha   90.00
_cell.angle_beta   90.00
_cell.angle_gamma   90.00
#
_symmetry.space_group_name_H-M   'P 1'
#
loop_
_entity.id
_entity.type
_entity.pdbx_description
1 polymer ?
#
loop_
_entity_poly.entity_id
_entity_poly.type
_entity_poly.pdbx_seq_one_letter_code
_entity_poly.pdbx_strand_id
1 'polypeptide(L)'
;MGSECYYELLRRSLLMALPQPIGKRAAEKYYPTHQIIRSPSSSHFRGNWGLKRDLPQMKGSCISIDSLDTLEHQTPFESGSSEFNFLERWKEMRIHLYATKKREDNSKDKKRYRKMHMAPISPFTELKSASKNSLHKNISEMSLKEFKNYIKKLKTKKQCFIDFIEQKKQEELLKGGQARESPLFESLGMQKTHLLINKYIKKFLNIPENNQKIWKTLPNSGLDYRPYGYLSPVIESNNSRKRSLPARILSMEPNNRTVLFGGIVARVLGKSEIPNSINGMKQIREGVVNVTPEFAQISPEGKLEVYVKFTDTTKSNQLIQHKKFQKRELYYEKHF
;
A
#
# COMPACT_ATOMS: atom_id res chain seq x y z
N MET A 1 34.04 -9.44 32.05
CA MET A 1 33.49 -8.35 31.20
C MET A 1 33.51 -8.69 29.70
N GLY A 2 33.36 -9.96 29.29
CA GLY A 2 33.64 -10.36 27.89
C GLY A 2 32.44 -10.68 26.99
N SER A 3 31.32 -11.16 27.55
CA SER A 3 30.20 -11.68 26.75
C SER A 3 29.08 -10.65 26.52
N GLU A 4 28.69 -9.91 27.57
CA GLU A 4 27.57 -8.94 27.51
C GLU A 4 27.83 -7.83 26.48
N CYS A 5 29.07 -7.34 26.38
CA CYS A 5 29.46 -6.31 25.42
C CYS A 5 29.32 -6.78 23.96
N TYR A 6 29.65 -8.05 23.66
CA TYR A 6 29.52 -8.60 22.31
C TYR A 6 28.06 -8.73 21.86
N TYR A 7 27.18 -9.21 22.75
CA TYR A 7 25.75 -9.32 22.44
C TYR A 7 25.10 -7.97 22.16
N GLU A 8 25.50 -6.92 22.88
CA GLU A 8 25.01 -5.57 22.62
C GLU A 8 25.46 -5.02 21.26
N LEU A 9 26.71 -5.26 20.87
CA LEU A 9 27.22 -4.89 19.55
C LEU A 9 26.47 -5.63 18.44
N LEU A 10 26.25 -6.93 18.62
CA LEU A 10 25.49 -7.75 17.66
C LEU A 10 24.05 -7.25 17.56
N ARG A 11 23.38 -6.98 18.69
CA ARG A 11 22.01 -6.45 18.73
C ARG A 11 21.86 -5.10 18.01
N ARG A 12 22.91 -4.28 18.00
CA ARG A 12 22.95 -2.96 17.31
C ARG A 12 23.51 -3.03 15.89
N SER A 13 23.95 -4.20 15.43
CA SER A 13 24.52 -4.36 14.09
C SER A 13 23.48 -4.15 13.00
N LEU A 14 23.92 -3.65 11.83
CA LEU A 14 23.05 -3.43 10.67
C LEU A 14 22.43 -4.73 10.14
N LEU A 15 23.14 -5.85 10.26
CA LEU A 15 22.67 -7.16 9.85
C LEU A 15 21.46 -7.60 10.69
N MET A 16 21.50 -7.37 12.01
CA MET A 16 20.40 -7.68 12.92
C MET A 16 19.22 -6.70 12.79
N ALA A 17 19.46 -5.51 12.25
CA ALA A 17 18.41 -4.54 11.94
C ALA A 17 17.60 -4.90 10.67
N LEU A 18 18.05 -5.88 9.87
CA LEU A 18 17.32 -6.32 8.68
C LEU A 18 16.00 -7.00 9.09
N PRO A 19 14.86 -6.55 8.57
CA PRO A 19 13.58 -7.17 8.88
C PRO A 19 13.49 -8.56 8.24
N GLN A 20 12.80 -9.48 8.92
CA GLN A 20 12.44 -10.76 8.32
C GLN A 20 11.51 -10.54 7.12
N PRO A 21 11.66 -11.32 6.05
CA PRO A 21 10.84 -11.17 4.87
C PRO A 21 9.37 -11.44 5.17
N ILE A 22 8.49 -10.56 4.69
CA ILE A 22 7.04 -10.61 4.97
C ILE A 22 6.38 -11.79 4.23
N GLY A 23 7.01 -12.30 3.17
CA GLY A 23 6.59 -13.54 2.50
C GLY A 23 7.45 -13.89 1.29
N LYS A 24 7.21 -15.05 0.69
CA LYS A 24 8.01 -15.62 -0.43
C LYS A 24 7.95 -14.81 -1.71
N ARG A 25 9.05 -14.63 -2.46
CA ARG A 25 9.03 -13.92 -3.74
C ARG A 25 8.03 -14.57 -4.72
N ALA A 26 7.21 -13.74 -5.35
CA ALA A 26 6.26 -14.17 -6.36
C ALA A 26 6.02 -13.01 -7.33
N ALA A 27 5.77 -13.33 -8.61
CA ALA A 27 5.57 -12.33 -9.66
C ALA A 27 4.33 -11.45 -9.44
N GLU A 28 3.30 -11.97 -8.78
CA GLU A 28 2.00 -11.29 -8.58
C GLU A 28 1.89 -10.53 -7.24
N LYS A 29 2.98 -9.92 -6.77
CA LYS A 29 2.95 -9.11 -5.54
C LYS A 29 2.79 -7.63 -5.80
N TYR A 30 1.99 -6.98 -4.96
CA TYR A 30 1.69 -5.55 -5.07
C TYR A 30 2.68 -4.63 -4.34
N TYR A 31 3.48 -5.17 -3.42
CA TYR A 31 4.40 -4.42 -2.56
C TYR A 31 5.70 -5.22 -2.31
N PRO A 32 6.82 -4.53 -2.02
CA PRO A 32 8.10 -5.18 -1.75
C PRO A 32 7.99 -6.06 -0.50
N THR A 33 8.67 -7.22 -0.52
CA THR A 33 8.62 -8.19 0.59
C THR A 33 9.94 -8.46 1.26
N HIS A 34 11.03 -8.11 0.59
CA HIS A 34 12.39 -8.19 1.11
C HIS A 34 12.93 -6.77 1.24
N GLN A 35 13.80 -6.57 2.23
CA GLN A 35 14.54 -5.32 2.37
C GLN A 35 15.50 -5.18 1.19
N ILE A 36 15.53 -3.98 0.60
CA ILE A 36 16.50 -3.65 -0.43
C ILE A 36 17.76 -3.14 0.27
N ILE A 37 18.89 -3.74 -0.08
CA ILE A 37 20.22 -3.38 0.40
C ILE A 37 20.95 -2.69 -0.74
N ARG A 38 21.51 -1.51 -0.47
CA ARG A 38 22.30 -0.74 -1.44
C ARG A 38 23.74 -0.67 -0.98
N SER A 39 24.67 -1.04 -1.86
CA SER A 39 26.11 -0.90 -1.61
C SER A 39 26.66 0.41 -2.22
N PRO A 40 27.61 1.09 -1.55
CA PRO A 40 28.42 2.14 -2.17
C PRO A 40 29.19 1.62 -3.40
N SER A 41 29.52 2.50 -4.35
CA SER A 41 30.17 2.11 -5.61
C SER A 41 31.51 1.38 -5.43
N SER A 42 32.30 1.77 -4.43
CA SER A 42 33.60 1.13 -4.13
C SER A 42 33.44 -0.30 -3.61
N SER A 43 32.52 -0.54 -2.69
CA SER A 43 32.22 -1.88 -2.16
C SER A 43 31.52 -2.76 -3.21
N HIS A 44 30.61 -2.17 -3.98
CA HIS A 44 29.94 -2.82 -5.11
C HIS A 44 30.92 -3.38 -6.14
N PHE A 45 31.94 -2.58 -6.50
CA PHE A 45 32.99 -3.02 -7.43
C PHE A 45 33.76 -4.25 -6.94
N ARG A 46 33.92 -4.38 -5.61
CA ARG A 46 34.57 -5.53 -4.97
C ARG A 46 33.64 -6.70 -4.69
N GLY A 47 32.33 -6.56 -4.96
CA GLY A 47 31.34 -7.57 -4.59
C GLY A 47 31.02 -7.63 -3.10
N ASN A 48 31.44 -6.64 -2.30
CA ASN A 48 31.19 -6.61 -0.86
C ASN A 48 29.88 -5.87 -0.55
N TRP A 49 28.94 -6.59 0.06
CA TRP A 49 27.61 -6.09 0.42
C TRP A 49 27.36 -6.04 1.94
N GLY A 50 28.39 -6.28 2.76
CA GLY A 50 28.23 -6.41 4.21
C GLY A 50 27.46 -7.67 4.63
N LEU A 51 27.50 -8.71 3.79
CA LEU A 51 26.88 -10.01 4.02
C LEU A 51 27.92 -11.03 4.48
N LYS A 52 27.49 -12.27 4.72
CA LYS A 52 28.38 -13.37 5.12
C LYS A 52 29.51 -13.63 4.11
N ARG A 53 29.24 -13.42 2.82
CA ARG A 53 30.13 -13.67 1.70
C ARG A 53 29.99 -12.56 0.66
N ASP A 54 31.06 -12.33 -0.09
CA ASP A 54 31.01 -11.45 -1.26
C ASP A 54 30.15 -12.09 -2.36
N LEU A 55 29.44 -11.24 -3.10
CA LEU A 55 28.55 -11.64 -4.18
C LEU A 55 29.25 -11.46 -5.54
N PRO A 56 28.84 -12.21 -6.57
CA PRO A 56 29.36 -12.01 -7.92
C PRO A 56 29.10 -10.57 -8.39
N GLN A 57 29.96 -10.09 -9.29
CA GLN A 57 29.88 -8.73 -9.81
C GLN A 57 28.56 -8.55 -10.60
N MET A 58 27.74 -7.61 -10.14
CA MET A 58 26.46 -7.28 -10.75
C MET A 58 26.48 -5.89 -11.37
N LYS A 59 25.52 -5.61 -12.25
CA LYS A 59 25.34 -4.26 -12.84
C LYS A 59 24.61 -3.30 -11.90
N GLY A 60 23.69 -3.81 -11.07
CA GLY A 60 22.85 -3.02 -10.19
C GLY A 60 23.41 -2.92 -8.77
N SER A 61 23.40 -1.71 -8.20
CA SER A 61 23.87 -1.44 -6.84
C SER A 61 22.85 -1.74 -5.73
N CYS A 62 21.70 -2.31 -6.09
CA CYS A 62 20.62 -2.65 -5.17
C CYS A 62 20.28 -4.14 -5.28
N ILE A 63 20.32 -4.85 -4.15
CA ILE A 63 19.96 -6.26 -4.05
C ILE A 63 18.90 -6.49 -2.99
N SER A 64 18.31 -7.66 -3.01
CA SER A 64 17.46 -8.17 -1.94
C SER A 64 17.87 -9.61 -1.66
N ILE A 65 17.94 -10.00 -0.39
CA ILE A 65 18.37 -11.33 0.04
C ILE A 65 17.24 -12.08 0.72
N ASP A 66 17.21 -13.41 0.55
CA ASP A 66 16.22 -14.27 1.22
C ASP A 66 16.76 -14.86 2.51
N SER A 67 18.02 -15.29 2.46
CA SER A 67 18.74 -15.84 3.60
C SER A 67 20.22 -15.46 3.50
N LEU A 68 20.91 -15.47 4.64
CA LEU A 68 22.34 -15.15 4.70
C LEU A 68 23.23 -16.30 4.20
N ASP A 69 22.73 -17.53 4.27
CA ASP A 69 23.42 -18.73 3.78
C ASP A 69 22.39 -19.84 3.57
N THR A 70 22.55 -20.63 2.52
CA THR A 70 21.76 -21.84 2.25
C THR A 70 22.56 -23.10 2.58
N LEU A 71 21.92 -24.27 2.49
CA LEU A 71 22.60 -25.57 2.60
C LEU A 71 23.70 -25.75 1.52
N GLU A 72 23.56 -25.06 0.39
CA GLU A 72 24.54 -25.04 -0.69
C GLU A 72 25.71 -24.08 -0.44
N HIS A 73 25.75 -23.45 0.75
CA HIS A 73 26.74 -22.45 1.15
C HIS A 73 26.76 -21.20 0.26
N GLN A 74 25.61 -20.87 -0.34
CA GLN A 74 25.42 -19.70 -1.18
C GLN A 74 24.42 -18.72 -0.54
N THR A 75 24.57 -17.44 -0.87
CA THR A 75 23.62 -16.40 -0.47
C THR A 75 22.61 -16.20 -1.59
N PRO A 76 21.34 -16.62 -1.45
CA PRO A 76 20.32 -16.38 -2.46
C PRO A 76 19.95 -14.90 -2.46
N PHE A 77 20.21 -14.23 -3.58
CA PHE A 77 19.92 -12.82 -3.80
C PHE A 77 19.24 -12.62 -5.16
N GLU A 78 18.51 -11.52 -5.31
CA GLU A 78 18.09 -11.01 -6.61
C GLU A 78 18.25 -9.49 -6.67
N SER A 79 18.17 -8.93 -7.88
CA SER A 79 18.23 -7.48 -8.08
C SER A 79 17.03 -6.78 -7.43
N GLY A 80 17.29 -5.80 -6.57
CA GLY A 80 16.26 -4.93 -5.95
C GLY A 80 16.06 -3.61 -6.69
N SER A 81 16.60 -3.47 -7.91
CA SER A 81 16.54 -2.22 -8.67
C SER A 81 15.13 -1.82 -9.06
N SER A 82 14.24 -2.80 -9.31
CA SER A 82 12.87 -2.53 -9.78
C SER A 82 12.06 -1.78 -8.73
N GLU A 83 12.06 -2.29 -7.50
CA GLU A 83 11.35 -1.77 -6.34
C GLU A 83 11.93 -0.43 -5.88
N PHE A 84 13.27 -0.31 -5.91
CA PHE A 84 13.95 0.95 -5.60
C PHE A 84 13.56 2.04 -6.60
N ASN A 85 13.71 1.78 -7.89
CA ASN A 85 13.36 2.74 -8.95
C ASN A 85 11.86 3.05 -8.95
N PHE A 86 11.00 2.09 -8.60
CA PHE A 86 9.57 2.32 -8.42
C PHE A 86 9.30 3.35 -7.33
N LEU A 87 9.94 3.21 -6.17
CA LEU A 87 9.79 4.14 -5.06
C LEU A 87 10.29 5.55 -5.42
N GLU A 88 11.41 5.65 -6.15
CA GLU A 88 11.92 6.93 -6.65
C GLU A 88 10.94 7.59 -7.61
N ARG A 89 10.47 6.86 -8.64
CA ARG A 89 9.45 7.37 -9.57
C ARG A 89 8.18 7.81 -8.85
N TRP A 90 7.72 7.05 -7.84
CA TRP A 90 6.56 7.44 -7.04
C TRP A 90 6.74 8.80 -6.36
N LYS A 91 7.89 8.99 -5.70
CA LYS A 91 8.25 10.27 -5.06
C LYS A 91 8.33 11.41 -6.07
N GLU A 92 8.87 11.16 -7.26
CA GLU A 92 8.95 12.14 -8.35
C GLU A 92 7.57 12.55 -8.89
N MET A 93 6.63 11.60 -9.04
CA MET A 93 5.29 11.86 -9.58
C MET A 93 4.43 12.71 -8.64
N ARG A 94 4.78 12.75 -7.35
CA ARG A 94 4.15 13.60 -6.34
C ARG A 94 2.64 13.39 -6.15
N ILE A 95 2.13 12.20 -6.46
CA ILE A 95 0.72 11.84 -6.29
C ILE A 95 0.40 11.65 -4.81
N HIS A 96 -0.73 12.19 -4.34
CA HIS A 96 -1.16 12.04 -2.95
C HIS A 96 -2.05 10.81 -2.78
N LEU A 97 -1.90 10.15 -1.63
CA LEU A 97 -2.74 9.03 -1.21
C LEU A 97 -3.95 9.52 -0.42
N TYR A 98 -5.11 8.93 -0.71
CA TYR A 98 -6.37 9.25 -0.06
C TYR A 98 -7.00 7.99 0.54
N ALA A 99 -7.67 8.16 1.69
CA ALA A 99 -8.49 7.12 2.28
C ALA A 99 -9.93 7.27 1.79
N THR A 100 -10.51 6.20 1.22
CA THR A 100 -11.93 6.16 0.90
C THR A 100 -12.75 5.82 2.14
N LYS A 101 -13.67 6.71 2.53
CA LYS A 101 -14.75 6.34 3.45
C LYS A 101 -15.91 5.79 2.62
N LYS A 102 -16.26 4.51 2.83
CA LYS A 102 -17.52 3.96 2.32
C LYS A 102 -18.67 4.60 3.11
N ARG A 103 -19.66 5.18 2.41
CA ARG A 103 -20.96 5.48 3.02
C ARG A 103 -21.92 4.36 2.66
N GLU A 104 -22.79 4.00 3.61
CA GLU A 104 -24.02 3.25 3.33
C GLU A 104 -24.91 4.14 2.46
N ASP A 105 -25.06 3.75 1.19
CA ASP A 105 -25.81 4.52 0.19
C ASP A 105 -27.32 4.39 0.46
N ASN A 106 -27.94 5.48 0.93
CA ASN A 106 -29.36 5.70 0.65
C ASN A 106 -29.47 6.49 -0.66
N SER A 107 -30.20 5.90 -1.61
CA SER A 107 -30.45 6.38 -2.97
C SER A 107 -30.87 7.85 -3.04
N LYS A 108 -30.19 8.66 -3.88
CA LYS A 108 -30.79 9.53 -4.93
C LYS A 108 -29.84 10.60 -5.53
N ASP A 109 -28.66 10.84 -4.95
CA ASP A 109 -27.76 11.93 -5.45
C ASP A 109 -26.58 11.44 -6.30
N LYS A 110 -26.87 10.94 -7.50
CA LYS A 110 -25.87 10.50 -8.49
C LYS A 110 -25.13 11.65 -9.23
N LYS A 111 -25.32 12.92 -8.88
CA LYS A 111 -24.72 14.06 -9.62
C LYS A 111 -23.65 14.83 -8.84
N ARG A 112 -23.37 14.48 -7.58
CA ARG A 112 -22.32 15.09 -6.73
C ARG A 112 -21.11 14.17 -6.46
N TYR A 113 -20.86 13.19 -7.31
CA TYR A 113 -19.76 12.22 -7.18
C TYR A 113 -18.33 12.82 -7.15
N ARG A 114 -18.15 14.12 -7.40
CA ARG A 114 -16.85 14.79 -7.36
C ARG A 114 -16.38 15.19 -5.95
N LYS A 115 -17.27 15.25 -4.97
CA LYS A 115 -16.90 15.42 -3.55
C LYS A 115 -16.99 14.07 -2.84
N MET A 116 -16.29 13.06 -3.37
CA MET A 116 -15.90 11.97 -2.47
C MET A 116 -15.13 12.61 -1.32
N HIS A 117 -15.56 12.33 -0.08
CA HIS A 117 -14.89 12.74 1.15
C HIS A 117 -13.54 12.03 1.27
N MET A 118 -12.64 12.36 0.34
CA MET A 118 -11.28 11.88 0.30
C MET A 118 -10.53 12.64 1.37
N ALA A 119 -10.38 12.02 2.54
CA ALA A 119 -9.47 12.54 3.53
C ALA A 119 -8.06 12.20 3.04
N PRO A 120 -7.18 13.20 2.84
CA PRO A 120 -5.79 12.91 2.57
C PRO A 120 -5.23 12.08 3.73
N ILE A 121 -4.45 11.05 3.39
CA ILE A 121 -3.79 10.25 4.42
C ILE A 121 -2.61 11.08 4.92
N SER A 122 -2.74 11.64 6.12
CA SER A 122 -1.62 12.24 6.83
C SER A 122 -1.04 11.22 7.82
N PRO A 123 0.29 11.11 7.97
CA PRO A 123 0.88 10.31 9.04
C PRO A 123 0.44 10.78 10.44
N PHE A 124 -0.07 12.00 10.56
CA PHE A 124 -0.53 12.60 11.81
C PHE A 124 -2.04 12.50 12.03
N THR A 125 -2.82 12.01 11.06
CA THR A 125 -4.26 11.83 11.25
C THR A 125 -4.54 10.50 11.94
N GLU A 126 -5.07 10.57 13.17
CA GLU A 126 -5.64 9.40 13.85
C GLU A 126 -6.77 8.81 13.01
N LEU A 127 -6.54 7.64 12.40
CA LEU A 127 -7.62 6.91 11.73
C LEU A 127 -8.59 6.39 12.80
N LYS A 128 -9.64 7.17 13.08
CA LYS A 128 -10.68 6.83 14.06
C LYS A 128 -11.56 5.62 13.67
N SER A 129 -11.42 5.07 12.46
CA SER A 129 -12.32 4.03 11.93
C SER A 129 -11.64 2.85 11.23
N ALA A 130 -10.32 2.86 11.04
CA ALA A 130 -9.65 1.59 10.76
C ALA A 130 -9.49 0.92 12.12
N SER A 131 -10.24 -0.16 12.36
CA SER A 131 -10.06 -1.01 13.53
C SER A 131 -8.56 -1.22 13.73
N LYS A 132 -8.00 -0.57 14.76
CA LYS A 132 -6.60 -0.69 15.16
C LYS A 132 -6.21 -2.14 15.02
N ASN A 133 -5.30 -2.46 14.09
CA ASN A 133 -4.74 -3.78 13.82
C ASN A 133 -5.57 -4.89 14.45
N SER A 134 -6.76 -5.18 13.88
CA SER A 134 -7.63 -6.18 14.48
C SER A 134 -6.81 -7.45 14.61
N LEU A 135 -6.57 -7.88 15.85
CA LEU A 135 -5.81 -9.10 16.16
C LEU A 135 -6.41 -10.33 15.46
N HIS A 136 -7.64 -10.20 14.98
CA HIS A 136 -8.43 -11.22 14.33
C HIS A 136 -8.33 -11.16 12.81
N LYS A 137 -8.21 -12.35 12.21
CA LYS A 137 -8.27 -12.55 10.77
C LYS A 137 -9.68 -12.24 10.26
N ASN A 138 -9.77 -11.72 9.04
CA ASN A 138 -11.05 -11.47 8.39
C ASN A 138 -11.78 -12.80 8.16
N ILE A 139 -12.89 -13.03 8.87
CA ILE A 139 -13.64 -14.29 8.83
C ILE A 139 -14.08 -14.63 7.40
N SER A 140 -14.44 -13.62 6.60
CA SER A 140 -14.90 -13.78 5.23
C SER A 140 -13.82 -14.27 4.26
N GLU A 141 -12.54 -14.08 4.58
CA GLU A 141 -11.40 -14.49 3.75
C GLU A 141 -10.83 -15.84 4.16
N MET A 142 -11.30 -16.41 5.28
CA MET A 142 -10.79 -17.67 5.80
C MET A 142 -11.32 -18.85 5.00
N SER A 143 -10.44 -19.81 4.68
CA SER A 143 -10.89 -21.11 4.19
C SER A 143 -11.68 -21.86 5.28
N LEU A 144 -12.54 -22.80 4.88
CA LEU A 144 -13.34 -23.60 5.83
C LEU A 144 -12.48 -24.33 6.86
N LYS A 145 -11.30 -24.81 6.46
CA LYS A 145 -10.34 -25.50 7.34
C LYS A 145 -9.75 -24.53 8.37
N GLU A 146 -9.32 -23.36 7.93
CA GLU A 146 -8.81 -22.34 8.82
C GLU A 146 -9.89 -21.83 9.77
N PHE A 147 -11.12 -21.66 9.28
CA PHE A 147 -12.26 -21.26 10.08
C PHE A 147 -12.56 -22.27 11.19
N LYS A 148 -12.61 -23.58 10.88
CA LYS A 148 -12.78 -24.62 11.91
C LYS A 148 -11.68 -24.58 12.97
N ASN A 149 -10.43 -24.44 12.55
CA ASN A 149 -9.28 -24.32 13.46
C ASN A 149 -9.36 -23.05 14.32
N TYR A 150 -9.83 -21.95 13.73
CA TYR A 150 -10.04 -20.70 14.43
C TYR A 150 -11.14 -20.79 15.47
N ILE A 151 -12.28 -21.43 15.17
CA ILE A 151 -13.33 -21.70 16.15
C ILE A 151 -12.79 -22.57 17.31
N LYS A 152 -11.95 -23.57 17.03
CA LYS A 152 -11.29 -24.37 18.08
C LYS A 152 -10.44 -23.50 19.01
N LYS A 153 -9.68 -22.54 18.46
CA LYS A 153 -8.91 -21.55 19.23
C LYS A 153 -9.78 -20.53 19.97
N LEU A 154 -10.97 -20.21 19.45
CA LEU A 154 -11.91 -19.31 20.15
C LEU A 154 -12.55 -19.99 21.36
N LYS A 155 -12.84 -21.29 21.28
CA LYS A 155 -13.40 -22.04 22.41
C LYS A 155 -12.51 -21.99 23.66
N THR A 156 -11.19 -21.97 23.50
CA THR A 156 -10.26 -21.86 24.64
C THR A 156 -10.28 -20.48 25.30
N LYS A 157 -10.79 -19.44 24.63
CA LYS A 157 -10.91 -18.08 25.16
C LYS A 157 -12.26 -17.80 25.84
N LYS A 158 -13.10 -18.83 26.04
CA LYS A 158 -14.43 -18.68 26.64
C LYS A 158 -14.37 -18.02 28.02
N GLN A 159 -13.43 -18.43 28.88
CA GLN A 159 -13.32 -17.87 30.23
C GLN A 159 -12.97 -16.37 30.19
N CYS A 160 -11.96 -16.00 29.39
CA CYS A 160 -11.59 -14.60 29.21
C CYS A 160 -12.73 -13.71 28.69
N PHE A 161 -13.68 -14.29 27.94
CA PHE A 161 -14.86 -13.56 27.48
C PHE A 161 -15.88 -13.34 28.60
N ILE A 162 -16.03 -14.31 29.51
CA ILE A 162 -16.89 -14.17 30.70
C ILE A 162 -16.32 -13.07 31.59
N ASP A 163 -15.01 -13.12 31.88
CA ASP A 163 -14.32 -12.11 32.68
C ASP A 163 -14.46 -10.70 32.05
N PHE A 164 -14.37 -10.61 30.72
CA PHE A 164 -14.60 -9.36 29.98
C PHE A 164 -16.04 -8.83 30.13
N ILE A 165 -17.05 -9.71 30.10
CA ILE A 165 -18.45 -9.31 30.32
C ILE A 165 -18.63 -8.80 31.75
N GLU A 166 -18.07 -9.49 32.74
CA GLU A 166 -18.12 -9.07 34.15
C GLU A 166 -17.48 -7.70 34.35
N GLN A 167 -16.29 -7.49 33.79
CA GLN A 167 -15.61 -6.20 33.81
C GLN A 167 -16.44 -5.09 33.14
N LYS A 168 -17.10 -5.38 32.00
CA LYS A 168 -17.95 -4.41 31.32
C LYS A 168 -19.22 -4.09 32.10
N LYS A 169 -19.82 -5.07 32.79
CA LYS A 169 -20.94 -4.82 33.70
C LYS A 169 -20.53 -3.87 34.84
N GLN A 170 -19.35 -4.08 35.44
CA GLN A 170 -18.82 -3.20 36.48
C GLN A 170 -18.55 -1.77 35.96
N GLU A 171 -17.95 -1.63 34.77
CA GLU A 171 -17.75 -0.31 34.14
C GLU A 171 -19.06 0.43 33.84
N GLU A 172 -20.11 -0.30 33.46
CA GLU A 172 -21.44 0.28 33.19
C GLU A 172 -22.14 0.70 34.48
N LEU A 173 -22.02 -0.07 35.57
CA LEU A 173 -22.51 0.29 36.91
C LEU A 173 -21.82 1.56 37.45
N LEU A 174 -20.50 1.69 37.27
CA LEU A 174 -19.75 2.87 37.71
C LEU A 174 -20.08 4.15 36.91
N LYS A 175 -20.48 4.01 35.64
CA LYS A 175 -20.89 5.15 34.79
C LYS A 175 -22.36 5.50 34.94
N GLY A 176 -23.19 4.56 35.39
CA GLY A 176 -24.63 4.66 35.51
C GLY A 176 -25.10 4.97 36.92
N GLY A 177 -24.79 6.15 37.46
CA GLY A 177 -25.25 6.56 38.79
C GLY A 177 -26.78 6.77 38.94
N GLN A 178 -27.62 6.64 37.90
CA GLN A 178 -29.06 6.97 38.00
C GLN A 178 -30.04 6.19 37.09
N ALA A 179 -29.67 5.07 36.45
CA ALA A 179 -30.65 4.31 35.65
C ALA A 179 -30.90 2.92 36.24
N ARG A 180 -32.14 2.71 36.71
CA ARG A 180 -32.65 1.49 37.34
C ARG A 180 -32.18 0.23 36.61
N GLU A 181 -31.57 -0.64 37.41
CA GLU A 181 -31.12 -1.97 37.02
C GLU A 181 -32.29 -2.75 36.40
N SER A 182 -32.07 -3.26 35.19
CA SER A 182 -32.65 -4.54 34.83
C SER A 182 -31.51 -5.45 34.37
N PRO A 183 -31.45 -6.69 34.87
CA PRO A 183 -30.43 -7.65 34.48
C PRO A 183 -30.42 -7.79 32.95
N LEU A 184 -29.31 -7.38 32.33
CA LEU A 184 -29.07 -7.22 30.87
C LEU A 184 -29.48 -8.42 29.99
N PHE A 185 -29.80 -9.58 30.58
CA PHE A 185 -30.16 -10.81 29.90
C PHE A 185 -31.54 -11.37 30.25
N GLU A 186 -32.20 -10.92 31.32
CA GLU A 186 -33.45 -11.53 31.80
C GLU A 186 -34.72 -10.84 31.25
N SER A 187 -34.64 -9.57 30.82
CA SER A 187 -35.81 -8.80 30.34
C SER A 187 -35.86 -8.58 28.83
N LEU A 188 -34.78 -8.91 28.10
CA LEU A 188 -34.65 -8.65 26.67
C LEU A 188 -35.01 -9.92 25.90
N GLY A 189 -36.07 -9.88 25.09
CA GLY A 189 -36.45 -11.01 24.23
C GLY A 189 -35.29 -11.52 23.36
N MET A 190 -35.35 -12.79 22.95
CA MET A 190 -34.29 -13.55 22.25
C MET A 190 -33.61 -12.83 21.08
N GLN A 191 -34.32 -11.92 20.39
CA GLN A 191 -33.75 -11.15 19.27
C GLN A 191 -32.89 -9.97 19.73
N LYS A 192 -33.27 -9.29 20.81
CA LYS A 192 -32.51 -8.15 21.36
C LYS A 192 -31.24 -8.63 22.07
N THR A 193 -31.29 -9.78 22.74
CA THR A 193 -30.10 -10.42 23.33
C THR A 193 -29.07 -10.78 22.26
N HIS A 194 -29.49 -11.31 21.11
CA HIS A 194 -28.56 -11.63 20.01
C HIS A 194 -27.80 -10.41 19.47
N LEU A 195 -28.46 -9.24 19.31
CA LEU A 195 -27.80 -8.01 18.86
C LEU A 195 -26.78 -7.49 19.89
N LEU A 196 -27.13 -7.53 21.18
CA LEU A 196 -26.24 -7.12 22.27
C LEU A 196 -25.05 -8.07 22.39
N ILE A 197 -25.30 -9.38 22.35
CA ILE A 197 -24.25 -10.40 22.35
C ILE A 197 -23.29 -10.16 21.18
N ASN A 198 -23.80 -9.93 19.97
CA ASN A 198 -22.96 -9.62 18.83
C ASN A 198 -22.15 -8.35 19.00
N LYS A 199 -22.68 -7.32 19.67
CA LYS A 199 -21.94 -6.10 20.00
C LYS A 199 -20.79 -6.38 20.96
N TYR A 200 -21.01 -7.14 22.03
CA TYR A 200 -19.94 -7.50 22.97
C TYR A 200 -18.93 -8.46 22.35
N ILE A 201 -19.35 -9.43 21.55
CA ILE A 201 -18.46 -10.32 20.79
C ILE A 201 -17.61 -9.51 19.82
N LYS A 202 -18.19 -8.58 19.06
CA LYS A 202 -17.44 -7.69 18.14
C LYS A 202 -16.41 -6.86 18.89
N LYS A 203 -16.76 -6.34 20.08
CA LYS A 203 -15.84 -5.56 20.91
C LYS A 203 -14.73 -6.42 21.53
N PHE A 204 -15.05 -7.62 22.01
CA PHE A 204 -14.07 -8.54 22.60
C PHE A 204 -13.09 -9.08 21.56
N LEU A 205 -13.61 -9.49 20.39
CA LEU A 205 -12.82 -10.02 19.29
C LEU A 205 -12.30 -8.92 18.35
N ASN A 206 -12.54 -7.63 18.64
CA ASN A 206 -12.19 -6.50 17.76
C ASN A 206 -12.52 -6.76 16.28
N ILE A 207 -13.69 -7.36 16.01
CA ILE A 207 -14.14 -7.70 14.65
C ILE A 207 -14.61 -6.40 13.97
N PRO A 208 -14.14 -6.09 12.75
CA PRO A 208 -14.61 -4.92 12.01
C PRO A 208 -16.12 -4.98 11.76
N GLU A 209 -16.77 -3.83 11.83
CA GLU A 209 -18.19 -3.72 11.53
C GLU A 209 -18.46 -4.00 10.04
N ASN A 210 -19.60 -4.63 9.73
CA ASN A 210 -20.11 -4.89 8.38
C ASN A 210 -19.19 -5.70 7.43
N ASN A 211 -18.45 -6.69 7.93
CA ASN A 211 -17.58 -7.55 7.11
C ASN A 211 -16.59 -6.75 6.23
N GLN A 212 -16.22 -5.53 6.67
CA GLN A 212 -15.26 -4.73 5.94
C GLN A 212 -13.90 -5.44 5.92
N LYS A 213 -13.27 -5.48 4.75
CA LYS A 213 -11.92 -6.03 4.62
C LYS A 213 -10.97 -5.26 5.53
N ILE A 214 -10.27 -6.00 6.38
CA ILE A 214 -9.25 -5.46 7.27
C ILE A 214 -8.05 -5.06 6.41
N TRP A 215 -7.53 -3.87 6.66
CA TRP A 215 -6.32 -3.40 5.99
C TRP A 215 -5.13 -4.19 6.51
N LYS A 216 -4.40 -4.86 5.61
CA LYS A 216 -3.17 -5.60 5.95
C LYS A 216 -2.01 -4.66 6.30
N THR A 217 -2.05 -3.44 5.77
CA THR A 217 -1.01 -2.43 5.91
C THR A 217 -1.61 -1.11 6.36
N LEU A 218 -0.75 -0.17 6.77
CA LEU A 218 -1.18 1.20 6.99
C LEU A 218 -1.76 1.79 5.70
N PRO A 219 -2.70 2.74 5.77
CA PRO A 219 -3.34 3.31 4.59
C PRO A 219 -2.38 3.95 3.59
N ASN A 220 -1.22 4.46 4.05
CA ASN A 220 -0.17 4.96 3.17
C ASN A 220 0.86 3.89 2.77
N SER A 221 0.86 2.73 3.43
CA SER A 221 1.82 1.61 3.28
C SER A 221 3.29 2.04 3.19
N GLY A 222 3.63 3.17 3.81
CA GLY A 222 4.95 3.77 3.74
C GLY A 222 5.41 4.29 2.36
N LEU A 223 4.51 4.40 1.39
CA LEU A 223 4.83 4.94 0.05
C LEU A 223 4.97 6.45 0.04
N ASP A 224 4.11 7.16 0.78
CA ASP A 224 4.12 8.61 0.86
C ASP A 224 3.83 9.10 2.28
N TYR A 225 4.56 10.13 2.68
CA TYR A 225 4.47 10.78 3.98
C TYR A 225 4.26 12.30 3.86
N ARG A 226 4.07 12.81 2.63
CA ARG A 226 3.89 14.23 2.40
C ARG A 226 2.54 14.70 2.95
N PRO A 227 2.51 15.81 3.70
CA PRO A 227 1.25 16.38 4.15
C PRO A 227 0.49 16.91 2.94
N TYR A 228 -0.83 16.76 2.98
CA TYR A 228 -1.68 17.33 1.95
C TYR A 228 -1.61 18.85 1.93
N GLY A 229 -1.65 19.42 0.73
CA GLY A 229 -1.57 20.87 0.53
C GLY A 229 -0.15 21.40 0.34
N TYR A 230 0.87 20.53 0.32
CA TYR A 230 2.20 20.93 -0.10
C TYR A 230 2.19 21.37 -1.56
N LEU A 231 2.32 22.67 -1.80
CA LEU A 231 2.48 23.24 -3.12
C LEU A 231 3.96 23.12 -3.50
N SER A 232 4.22 22.54 -4.67
CA SER A 232 5.55 22.60 -5.24
C SER A 232 5.89 24.06 -5.55
N PRO A 233 7.03 24.59 -5.08
CA PRO A 233 7.48 25.93 -5.46
C PRO A 233 7.89 26.02 -6.93
N VAL A 234 8.01 24.89 -7.63
CA VAL A 234 8.20 24.86 -9.08
C VAL A 234 6.92 25.39 -9.73
N ILE A 235 6.98 26.65 -10.16
CA ILE A 235 5.96 27.31 -10.96
C ILE A 235 5.97 26.60 -12.33
N GLU A 236 5.18 25.53 -12.46
CA GLU A 236 4.74 25.12 -13.79
C GLU A 236 3.94 26.30 -14.36
N SER A 237 4.27 26.73 -15.58
CA SER A 237 3.86 28.01 -16.21
C SER A 237 2.35 28.31 -16.19
N ASN A 238 1.51 27.33 -15.83
CA ASN A 238 0.06 27.39 -15.93
C ASN A 238 -0.67 27.36 -14.57
N ASN A 239 0.01 27.53 -13.42
CA ASN A 239 -0.60 27.51 -12.08
C ASN A 239 -1.43 26.23 -11.78
N SER A 240 -1.33 25.19 -12.61
CA SER A 240 -2.13 24.00 -12.49
C SER A 240 -1.46 23.05 -11.50
N ARG A 241 -2.17 22.71 -10.42
CA ARG A 241 -1.77 21.66 -9.46
C ARG A 241 -1.63 20.26 -10.09
N LYS A 242 -2.00 20.12 -11.37
CA LYS A 242 -2.12 18.84 -12.08
C LYS A 242 -0.95 18.67 -13.02
N ARG A 243 0.03 17.87 -12.60
CA ARG A 243 1.17 17.49 -13.43
C ARG A 243 0.71 16.50 -14.49
N SER A 244 1.09 16.77 -15.73
CA SER A 244 0.94 15.83 -16.84
C SER A 244 2.07 14.81 -16.81
N LEU A 245 1.73 13.53 -16.91
CA LEU A 245 2.68 12.42 -16.90
C LEU A 245 2.53 11.61 -18.19
N PRO A 246 3.64 11.20 -18.83
CA PRO A 246 3.59 10.30 -19.97
C PRO A 246 3.16 8.91 -19.52
N ALA A 247 2.19 8.34 -20.21
CA ALA A 247 1.63 7.02 -19.97
C ALA A 247 1.53 6.22 -21.27
N ARG A 248 1.55 4.90 -21.15
CA ARG A 248 1.26 3.96 -22.24
C ARG A 248 -0.07 3.30 -22.00
N ILE A 249 -0.80 3.02 -23.06
CA ILE A 249 -2.09 2.35 -22.93
C ILE A 249 -1.89 0.84 -22.87
N LEU A 250 -2.53 0.19 -21.89
CA LEU A 250 -2.51 -1.26 -21.75
C LEU A 250 -3.76 -1.92 -22.30
N SER A 251 -4.94 -1.41 -21.91
CA SER A 251 -6.24 -1.89 -22.36
C SER A 251 -7.21 -0.73 -22.54
N MET A 252 -8.00 -0.80 -23.62
CA MET A 252 -9.02 0.18 -24.01
C MET A 252 -10.45 -0.38 -23.91
N GLU A 253 -10.63 -1.51 -23.23
CA GLU A 253 -11.96 -2.08 -23.01
C GLU A 253 -12.91 -1.03 -22.38
N PRO A 254 -14.18 -0.96 -22.82
CA PRO A 254 -15.11 0.10 -22.44
C PRO A 254 -15.30 0.22 -20.92
N ASN A 255 -15.17 -0.91 -20.21
CA ASN A 255 -15.33 -0.98 -18.75
C ASN A 255 -14.00 -1.05 -17.99
N ASN A 256 -12.87 -1.23 -18.67
CA ASN A 256 -11.57 -1.50 -18.06
C ASN A 256 -10.42 -0.80 -18.79
N ARG A 257 -10.53 0.52 -18.91
CA ARG A 257 -9.46 1.35 -19.48
C ARG A 257 -8.31 1.44 -18.49
N THR A 258 -7.16 0.90 -18.89
CA THR A 258 -5.95 0.89 -18.05
C THR A 258 -4.77 1.46 -18.81
N VAL A 259 -3.96 2.22 -18.08
CA VAL A 259 -2.73 2.81 -18.58
C VAL A 259 -1.57 2.47 -17.64
N LEU A 260 -0.38 2.39 -18.20
CA LEU A 260 0.87 2.21 -17.49
C LEU A 260 1.62 3.53 -17.47
N PHE A 261 1.96 4.04 -16.29
CA PHE A 261 2.87 5.18 -16.15
C PHE A 261 3.74 5.00 -14.91
N GLY A 262 5.01 5.39 -14.99
CA GLY A 262 5.93 5.28 -13.85
C GLY A 262 6.11 3.86 -13.27
N GLY A 263 5.76 2.81 -14.00
CA GLY A 263 5.73 1.42 -13.49
C GLY A 263 4.46 1.05 -12.72
N ILE A 264 3.39 1.85 -12.83
CA ILE A 264 2.10 1.63 -12.17
C ILE A 264 1.01 1.44 -13.21
N VAL A 265 0.15 0.45 -12.99
CA VAL A 265 -1.08 0.26 -13.75
C VAL A 265 -2.20 1.07 -13.09
N ALA A 266 -2.75 2.01 -13.83
CA ALA A 266 -3.79 2.93 -13.37
C ALA A 266 -5.07 2.81 -14.19
N ARG A 267 -6.19 3.12 -13.54
CA ARG A 267 -7.52 3.13 -14.16
C ARG A 267 -7.83 4.53 -14.68
N VAL A 268 -8.34 4.60 -15.91
CA VAL A 268 -8.76 5.88 -16.49
C VAL A 268 -10.19 6.20 -16.04
N LEU A 269 -10.40 7.41 -15.53
CA LEU A 269 -11.70 7.91 -15.09
C LEU A 269 -12.47 8.60 -16.21
N GLY A 270 -13.75 8.24 -16.34
CA GLY A 270 -14.71 8.90 -17.20
C GLY A 270 -14.75 8.38 -18.63
N LYS A 271 -15.72 8.88 -19.40
CA LYS A 271 -15.88 8.57 -20.83
C LYS A 271 -14.97 9.42 -21.71
N SER A 272 -13.83 9.91 -21.20
CA SER A 272 -12.93 10.75 -22.01
C SER A 272 -12.64 10.06 -23.33
N GLU A 273 -12.86 10.77 -24.43
CA GLU A 273 -12.63 10.27 -25.78
C GLU A 273 -11.20 9.77 -25.88
N ILE A 274 -11.02 8.68 -26.64
CA ILE A 274 -9.68 8.14 -26.89
C ILE A 274 -8.89 9.27 -27.54
N PRO A 275 -7.70 9.64 -27.02
CA PRO A 275 -6.90 10.68 -27.63
C PRO A 275 -6.68 10.39 -29.12
N ASN A 276 -6.87 11.41 -29.96
CA ASN A 276 -6.73 11.27 -31.41
C ASN A 276 -5.34 10.73 -31.83
N SER A 277 -4.32 10.91 -30.97
CA SER A 277 -2.96 10.40 -31.17
C SER A 277 -2.85 8.87 -31.29
N ILE A 278 -3.86 8.11 -30.86
CA ILE A 278 -3.86 6.65 -30.90
C ILE A 278 -4.73 6.12 -32.06
N ASN A 279 -5.55 6.98 -32.65
CA ASN A 279 -6.50 6.58 -33.68
C ASN A 279 -5.73 6.16 -34.94
N GLY A 280 -5.62 4.85 -35.19
CA GLY A 280 -4.88 4.28 -36.32
C GLY A 280 -3.59 3.51 -35.99
N MET A 281 -3.15 3.47 -34.72
CA MET A 281 -1.99 2.65 -34.33
C MET A 281 -2.37 1.17 -34.19
N LYS A 282 -1.70 0.29 -34.96
CA LYS A 282 -1.86 -1.17 -34.83
C LYS A 282 -1.38 -1.72 -33.48
N GLN A 283 -0.47 -1.03 -32.80
CA GLN A 283 0.05 -1.42 -31.48
C GLN A 283 -0.18 -0.33 -30.45
N ILE A 284 -1.28 -0.45 -29.71
CA ILE A 284 -1.74 0.53 -28.71
C ILE A 284 -0.70 0.79 -27.59
N ARG A 285 0.20 -0.16 -27.32
CA ARG A 285 1.22 -0.07 -26.25
C ARG A 285 2.42 0.82 -26.59
N GLU A 286 2.66 1.06 -27.87
CA GLU A 286 3.77 1.90 -28.32
C GLU A 286 3.46 3.39 -28.16
N GLY A 287 2.19 3.75 -28.31
CA GLY A 287 1.69 5.12 -28.13
C GLY A 287 1.93 5.63 -26.71
N VAL A 288 2.53 6.82 -26.64
CA VAL A 288 2.68 7.58 -25.39
C VAL A 288 1.62 8.67 -25.38
N VAL A 289 0.91 8.75 -24.27
CA VAL A 289 -0.23 9.63 -24.06
C VAL A 289 -0.03 10.35 -22.74
N ASN A 290 -0.44 11.60 -22.67
CA ASN A 290 -0.36 12.33 -21.44
C ASN A 290 -1.58 12.10 -20.55
N VAL A 291 -1.33 11.85 -19.27
CA VAL A 291 -2.35 11.64 -18.26
C VAL A 291 -2.12 12.53 -17.06
N THR A 292 -3.21 12.94 -16.42
CA THR A 292 -3.18 13.63 -15.13
C THR A 292 -3.69 12.70 -14.04
N PRO A 293 -2.89 12.42 -12.99
CA PRO A 293 -3.36 11.68 -11.82
C PRO A 293 -4.36 12.54 -11.03
N GLU A 294 -5.52 11.97 -10.75
CA GLU A 294 -6.55 12.64 -9.93
C GLU A 294 -6.40 12.25 -8.46
N PHE A 295 -6.31 10.94 -8.17
CA PHE A 295 -6.08 10.44 -6.83
C PHE A 295 -5.49 9.03 -6.86
N ALA A 296 -4.87 8.63 -5.75
CA ALA A 296 -4.43 7.27 -5.51
C ALA A 296 -4.92 6.79 -4.13
N GLN A 297 -5.15 5.49 -4.01
CA GLN A 297 -5.52 4.83 -2.76
C GLN A 297 -4.83 3.48 -2.67
N ILE A 298 -4.74 2.94 -1.47
CA ILE A 298 -4.28 1.57 -1.24
C ILE A 298 -5.49 0.72 -0.90
N SER A 299 -5.64 -0.43 -1.54
CA SER A 299 -6.70 -1.37 -1.20
C SER A 299 -6.42 -2.05 0.15
N PRO A 300 -7.42 -2.64 0.82
CA PRO A 300 -7.19 -3.41 2.05
C PRO A 300 -6.16 -4.55 1.89
N GLU A 301 -5.97 -5.05 0.67
CA GLU A 301 -4.99 -6.08 0.32
C GLU A 301 -3.55 -5.54 0.16
N GLY A 302 -3.37 -4.22 0.19
CA GLY A 302 -2.10 -3.54 -0.05
C GLY A 302 -1.84 -3.20 -1.52
N LYS A 303 -2.86 -3.30 -2.40
CA LYS A 303 -2.71 -2.94 -3.82
C LYS A 303 -2.81 -1.44 -4.00
N LEU A 304 -1.83 -0.85 -4.68
CA LEU A 304 -1.91 0.54 -5.09
C LEU A 304 -2.88 0.70 -6.27
N GLU A 305 -3.94 1.48 -6.06
CA GLU A 305 -4.93 1.82 -7.07
C GLU A 305 -4.82 3.31 -7.40
N VAL A 306 -4.43 3.60 -8.64
CA VAL A 306 -4.29 4.97 -9.13
C VAL A 306 -5.32 5.26 -10.19
N TYR A 307 -5.90 6.46 -10.12
CA TYR A 307 -6.94 6.91 -11.01
C TYR A 307 -6.48 8.16 -11.76
N VAL A 308 -6.59 8.13 -13.08
CA VAL A 308 -6.06 9.17 -13.97
C VAL A 308 -7.11 9.64 -14.98
N LYS A 309 -6.88 10.80 -15.60
CA LYS A 309 -7.63 11.27 -16.76
C LYS A 309 -6.67 11.59 -17.91
N PHE A 310 -7.12 11.39 -19.14
CA PHE A 310 -6.38 11.87 -20.30
C PHE A 310 -6.39 13.41 -20.32
N THR A 311 -5.24 14.01 -20.62
CA THR A 311 -5.12 15.46 -20.81
C THR A 311 -5.41 15.89 -22.23
N ASP A 312 -5.22 14.99 -23.20
CA ASP A 312 -5.10 15.34 -24.61
C ASP A 312 -6.45 15.41 -25.34
N THR A 313 -7.56 15.57 -24.62
CA THR A 313 -8.90 15.49 -25.22
C THR A 313 -9.30 16.70 -26.06
N THR A 314 -8.51 17.78 -26.13
CA THR A 314 -8.88 18.95 -26.97
C THR A 314 -7.68 19.73 -27.52
N LYS A 315 -7.48 19.65 -28.85
CA LYS A 315 -7.06 20.73 -29.77
C LYS A 315 -5.68 21.40 -29.62
N SER A 316 -4.60 20.68 -29.33
CA SER A 316 -3.26 21.19 -29.66
C SER A 316 -2.52 20.23 -30.59
N ASN A 317 -2.56 20.54 -31.88
CA ASN A 317 -1.62 20.05 -32.89
C ASN A 317 -0.22 20.63 -32.63
N GLN A 318 0.35 20.40 -31.45
CA GLN A 318 1.77 20.59 -31.26
C GLN A 318 2.39 19.22 -31.23
N LEU A 319 2.86 18.83 -32.43
CA LEU A 319 3.79 17.72 -32.63
C LEU A 319 4.83 17.74 -31.51
N ILE A 320 4.73 16.78 -30.61
CA ILE A 320 5.87 16.39 -29.78
C ILE A 320 6.84 15.73 -30.76
N GLN A 321 7.69 16.53 -31.38
CA GLN A 321 8.81 16.03 -32.13
C GLN A 321 9.61 15.15 -31.17
N HIS A 322 9.71 13.87 -31.49
CA HIS A 322 10.64 12.96 -30.85
C HIS A 322 12.03 13.59 -30.91
N LYS A 323 12.50 14.20 -29.82
CA LYS A 323 13.93 14.41 -29.60
C LYS A 323 14.53 13.02 -29.51
N LYS A 324 15.02 12.52 -30.64
CA LYS A 324 15.97 11.40 -30.68
C LYS A 324 17.06 11.76 -29.68
N PHE A 325 17.17 10.96 -28.62
CA PHE A 325 18.34 10.98 -27.76
C PHE A 325 19.53 10.67 -28.67
N GLN A 326 20.26 11.69 -29.10
CA GLN A 326 21.60 11.50 -29.63
C GLN A 326 22.40 10.89 -28.49
N LYS A 327 22.86 9.67 -28.70
CA LYS A 327 23.80 8.96 -27.85
C LYS A 327 25.02 9.88 -27.73
N ARG A 328 25.23 10.50 -26.56
CA ARG A 328 26.49 11.18 -26.27
C ARG A 328 27.56 10.10 -26.22
N GLU A 329 28.36 10.00 -27.28
CA GLU A 329 29.62 9.27 -27.23
C GLU A 329 30.50 9.98 -26.19
N LEU A 330 30.73 9.29 -25.08
CA LEU A 330 31.71 9.71 -24.08
C LEU A 330 33.09 9.52 -24.71
N TYR A 331 33.66 10.59 -25.23
CA TYR A 331 35.09 10.66 -25.54
C TYR A 331 35.86 10.50 -24.22
N TYR A 332 36.49 9.35 -24.04
CA TYR A 332 37.57 9.20 -23.07
C TYR A 332 38.83 9.80 -23.69
N GLU A 333 39.13 11.05 -23.36
CA GLU A 333 40.49 11.56 -23.52
C GLU A 333 41.39 10.85 -22.52
N LYS A 334 42.26 9.99 -23.05
CA LYS A 334 43.45 9.50 -22.35
C LYS A 334 44.42 10.67 -22.23
N HIS A 335 44.55 11.23 -21.03
CA HIS A 335 45.76 11.93 -20.65
C HIS A 335 46.66 10.95 -19.90
N PHE A 336 47.84 10.74 -20.49
CA PHE A 336 49.03 10.15 -19.88
C PHE A 336 49.54 11.02 -18.74
#